data_AF-X0UA28-F1
#
_entry.id   AF-X0UA28-F1
#
_cell.length_a   1.000
_cell.length_b   1.000
_cell.length_c   1.000
_cell.angle_alpha   90.00
_cell.angle_beta   90.00
_cell.angle_gamma   90.00
#
_symmetry.space_group_name_H-M   'P 1'
#
loop_
_entity.id
_entity.type
_entity.pdbx_description
1 polymer ?
#
loop_
_entity_poly.entity_id
_entity_poly.type
_entity_poly.pdbx_seq_one_letter_code
_entity_poly.pdbx_strand_id
1 'polypeptide(L)'
;FIKKNSKAFLLLHVCGSIEELISDYIELGIDAINPVQVSAANMDSRMLKEKYGDKITFWGGGCDTQSILPFGSPMDVEKEVKRRITDFAPGGGFIFNQVHIIQSNVPPKNIVTLYDVANDYGKYPLRSTDQQRGQRT
;
A
#
# COMPACT_ATOMS: atom_id res chain seq x y z
N PHE A 1 18.65 6.25 -18.63
CA PHE A 1 18.24 6.43 -20.04
C PHE A 1 16.77 6.82 -20.18
N ILE A 2 15.81 6.04 -19.67
CA ILE A 2 14.36 6.28 -19.89
C ILE A 2 13.91 7.66 -19.38
N LYS A 3 14.24 8.01 -18.13
CA LYS A 3 13.88 9.31 -17.51
C LYS A 3 14.46 10.54 -18.25
N LYS A 4 15.54 10.36 -19.01
CA LYS A 4 16.12 11.43 -19.84
C LYS A 4 15.33 11.63 -21.15
N ASN A 5 14.65 10.60 -21.64
CA ASN A 5 14.01 10.57 -22.96
C ASN A 5 12.48 10.51 -22.90
N SER A 6 11.89 10.37 -21.71
CA SER A 6 10.44 10.25 -21.53
C SER A 6 10.02 10.77 -20.17
N LYS A 7 8.77 11.25 -20.08
CA LYS A 7 8.08 11.61 -18.83
C LYS A 7 7.27 10.45 -18.24
N ALA A 8 7.40 9.25 -18.80
CA ALA A 8 6.68 8.07 -18.32
C ALA A 8 7.06 7.74 -16.86
N PHE A 9 6.06 7.25 -16.12
CA PHE A 9 6.27 6.63 -14.83
C PHE A 9 6.83 5.22 -15.01
N LEU A 10 7.83 4.88 -14.19
CA LEU A 10 8.46 3.59 -14.09
C LEU A 10 7.90 2.89 -12.85
N LEU A 11 7.17 1.81 -13.08
CA LEU A 11 6.59 0.98 -12.04
C LEU A 11 7.33 -0.36 -12.04
N LEU A 12 7.95 -0.71 -10.92
CA LEU A 12 8.71 -1.94 -10.79
C LEU A 12 7.88 -2.99 -10.07
N HIS A 13 7.72 -4.16 -10.70
CA HIS A 13 7.12 -5.31 -10.04
C HIS A 13 8.18 -6.17 -9.34
N VAL A 14 8.14 -6.27 -8.01
CA VAL A 14 9.02 -7.14 -7.22
C VAL A 14 8.36 -7.52 -5.89
N CYS A 15 8.22 -8.83 -5.65
CA CYS A 15 7.61 -9.38 -4.44
C CYS A 15 8.66 -9.63 -3.34
N GLY A 16 8.19 -9.92 -2.13
CA GLY A 16 9.03 -10.32 -1.00
C GLY A 16 9.56 -9.16 -0.15
N SER A 17 10.65 -9.44 0.57
CA SER A 17 11.34 -8.50 1.46
C SER A 17 12.35 -7.68 0.66
N ILE A 18 11.95 -6.50 0.20
CA ILE A 18 12.76 -5.67 -0.69
C ILE A 18 13.27 -4.38 -0.03
N GLU A 19 13.03 -4.21 1.28
CA GLU A 19 13.30 -2.96 2.01
C GLU A 19 14.70 -2.40 1.74
N GLU A 20 15.72 -3.27 1.80
CA GLU A 20 17.12 -2.91 1.59
C GLU A 20 17.40 -2.38 0.18
N LEU A 21 16.60 -2.76 -0.82
CA LEU A 21 16.75 -2.38 -2.23
C LEU A 21 15.95 -1.12 -2.60
N ILE A 22 15.05 -0.64 -1.74
CA ILE A 22 14.17 0.50 -2.07
C ILE A 22 14.98 1.76 -2.36
N SER A 23 16.07 2.00 -1.60
CA SER A 23 16.94 3.16 -1.84
C SER A 23 17.56 3.12 -3.23
N ASP A 24 18.07 1.95 -3.64
CA ASP A 24 18.64 1.76 -4.97
C ASP A 24 17.59 1.96 -6.07
N TYR A 25 16.35 1.50 -5.86
CA TYR A 25 15.26 1.72 -6.82
C TYR A 25 14.91 3.20 -6.99
N ILE A 26 14.93 3.97 -5.90
CA ILE A 26 14.74 5.43 -5.95
C ILE A 26 15.87 6.07 -6.77
N GLU A 27 17.12 5.69 -6.54
CA GLU A 27 18.27 6.20 -7.27
C GLU A 27 18.21 5.86 -8.78
N LEU A 28 17.70 4.68 -9.11
CA LEU A 28 17.44 4.25 -10.49
C LEU A 28 16.28 5.01 -11.16
N GLY A 29 15.52 5.79 -10.39
CA GLY A 29 14.40 6.60 -10.87
C GLY A 29 13.09 5.81 -11.02
N ILE A 30 12.90 4.74 -10.24
CA ILE A 30 11.62 4.05 -10.13
C ILE A 30 10.65 4.93 -9.35
N ASP A 31 9.45 5.19 -9.90
CA ASP A 31 8.47 6.05 -9.24
C ASP A 31 7.53 5.27 -8.32
N ALA A 32 7.32 3.98 -8.60
CA ALA A 32 6.42 3.14 -7.84
C ALA A 32 6.91 1.70 -7.74
N ILE A 33 6.78 1.11 -6.54
CA ILE A 33 6.93 -0.33 -6.34
C ILE A 33 5.57 -1.01 -6.27
N ASN A 34 5.47 -2.17 -6.90
CA ASN A 34 4.31 -3.05 -6.83
C ASN A 34 4.75 -4.52 -6.69
N PRO A 35 4.07 -5.34 -5.88
CA PRO A 35 3.22 -4.92 -4.78
C PRO A 35 4.06 -4.33 -3.63
N VAL A 36 3.39 -4.08 -2.50
CA VAL A 36 4.07 -3.97 -1.21
C VAL A 36 3.71 -5.21 -0.41
N GLN A 37 4.63 -6.16 -0.29
CA GLN A 37 4.36 -7.44 0.40
C GLN A 37 4.51 -7.31 1.91
N VAL A 38 3.49 -6.72 2.52
CA VAL A 38 3.47 -6.31 3.92
C VAL A 38 3.57 -7.42 4.98
N SER A 39 3.46 -8.68 4.58
CA SER A 39 3.68 -9.86 5.43
C SER A 39 5.13 -10.36 5.39
N ALA A 40 5.95 -9.86 4.46
CA ALA A 40 7.37 -10.22 4.37
C ALA A 40 8.19 -9.52 5.46
N ALA A 41 9.37 -10.08 5.75
CA ALA A 41 10.32 -9.48 6.67
C ALA A 41 10.62 -8.02 6.28
N ASN A 42 10.74 -7.13 7.26
CA ASN A 42 11.08 -5.71 7.06
C ASN A 42 10.13 -4.91 6.13
N MET A 43 8.91 -5.39 5.88
CA MET A 43 7.95 -4.72 4.98
C MET A 43 6.74 -4.11 5.73
N ASP A 44 6.92 -3.71 6.99
CA ASP A 44 5.85 -3.04 7.76
C ASP A 44 5.42 -1.72 7.08
N SER A 45 4.11 -1.47 7.00
CA SER A 45 3.57 -0.35 6.23
C SER A 45 3.93 1.01 6.80
N ARG A 46 3.94 1.15 8.12
CA ARG A 46 4.25 2.41 8.79
C ARG A 46 5.73 2.74 8.64
N MET A 47 6.59 1.77 8.92
CA MET A 47 8.04 1.94 8.77
C MET A 47 8.39 2.34 7.33
N LEU A 48 7.83 1.63 6.33
CA LEU A 48 8.06 1.94 4.93
C LEU A 48 7.60 3.36 4.56
N LYS A 49 6.42 3.77 5.03
CA LYS A 49 5.92 5.13 4.80
C LYS A 49 6.83 6.18 5.43
N GLU A 50 7.24 5.98 6.68
CA GLU A 50 8.13 6.91 7.39
C GLU A 50 9.48 7.06 6.69
N LYS A 51 10.05 5.96 6.19
CA LYS A 51 11.39 5.96 5.59
C LYS A 51 11.41 6.46 4.13
N TYR A 52 10.37 6.14 3.36
CA TYR A 52 10.38 6.32 1.89
C TYR A 52 9.17 7.05 1.31
N GLY A 53 8.17 7.39 2.12
CA GLY A 53 6.86 7.87 1.66
C GLY A 53 6.86 9.17 0.84
N ASP A 54 7.89 10.00 0.99
CA ASP A 54 8.09 11.23 0.22
C ASP A 54 8.95 11.02 -1.04
N LYS A 55 9.48 9.81 -1.25
CA LYS A 55 10.48 9.49 -2.28
C LYS A 55 9.97 8.50 -3.32
N ILE A 56 9.04 7.61 -2.96
CA ILE A 56 8.50 6.60 -3.86
C ILE A 56 7.01 6.35 -3.59
N THR A 57 6.27 6.02 -4.65
CA THR A 57 4.87 5.61 -4.54
C THR A 57 4.76 4.14 -4.17
N PHE A 58 3.89 3.83 -3.21
CA PHE A 58 3.52 2.48 -2.86
C PHE A 58 2.26 2.07 -3.63
N TRP A 59 2.40 1.15 -4.59
CA TRP A 59 1.27 0.60 -5.34
C TRP A 59 1.03 -0.85 -4.92
N GLY A 60 0.06 -1.11 -4.05
CA GLY A 60 -0.17 -2.43 -3.47
C GLY A 60 -0.35 -2.39 -1.96
N GLY A 61 -0.14 -3.52 -1.28
CA GLY A 61 -0.14 -3.56 0.19
C GLY A 61 -1.51 -3.38 0.85
N GLY A 62 -2.60 -3.36 0.09
CA GLY A 62 -3.94 -3.05 0.56
C GLY A 62 -4.55 -4.08 1.51
N CYS A 63 -4.26 -5.36 1.33
CA CYS A 63 -4.60 -6.43 2.27
C CYS A 63 -3.67 -7.62 2.06
N ASP A 64 -3.30 -8.31 3.15
CA ASP A 64 -2.52 -9.54 3.06
C ASP A 64 -3.33 -10.66 2.39
N THR A 65 -2.81 -11.14 1.26
CA THR A 65 -3.41 -12.19 0.44
C THR A 65 -3.04 -13.61 0.87
N GLN A 66 -2.12 -13.76 1.83
CA GLN A 66 -1.66 -15.07 2.32
C GLN A 66 -2.41 -15.51 3.59
N SER A 67 -2.89 -14.57 4.40
CA SER A 67 -3.60 -14.87 5.65
C SER A 67 -4.99 -14.22 5.74
N ILE A 68 -5.06 -12.89 5.72
CA ILE A 68 -6.28 -12.14 6.05
C ILE A 68 -7.34 -12.27 4.96
N LEU A 69 -7.01 -11.99 3.70
CA LEU A 69 -7.98 -11.99 2.63
C LEU A 69 -8.63 -13.37 2.39
N PRO A 70 -7.89 -14.48 2.32
CA PRO A 70 -8.48 -15.81 2.11
C PRO A 70 -9.13 -16.44 3.35
N PHE A 71 -8.62 -16.17 4.56
CA PHE A 71 -9.02 -16.93 5.76
C PHE A 71 -9.62 -16.08 6.89
N GLY A 72 -9.48 -14.76 6.84
CA GLY A 72 -10.07 -13.84 7.80
C GLY A 72 -11.58 -13.65 7.64
N SER A 73 -12.20 -13.09 8.66
CA SER A 73 -13.57 -12.60 8.58
C SER A 73 -13.63 -11.27 7.80
N PRO A 74 -14.81 -10.84 7.31
CA PRO A 74 -14.99 -9.51 6.74
C PRO A 74 -14.50 -8.38 7.66
N MET A 75 -14.68 -8.54 8.98
CA MET A 75 -14.20 -7.58 9.97
C MET A 75 -12.66 -7.51 10.03
N ASP A 76 -11.97 -8.64 9.86
CA ASP A 76 -10.50 -8.69 9.79
C ASP A 76 -10.01 -7.97 8.52
N VAL A 77 -10.68 -8.20 7.39
CA VAL A 77 -10.39 -7.54 6.11
C VAL A 77 -10.60 -6.02 6.23
N GLU A 78 -11.72 -5.58 6.79
CA GLU A 78 -12.01 -4.16 7.01
C GLU A 78 -10.91 -3.51 7.86
N LYS A 79 -10.56 -4.14 9.00
CA LYS A 79 -9.53 -3.64 9.91
C LYS A 79 -8.18 -3.51 9.20
N GLU A 80 -7.82 -4.51 8.41
CA GLU A 80 -6.55 -4.52 7.68
C GLU A 80 -6.53 -3.43 6.60
N VAL A 81 -7.56 -3.34 5.75
CA VAL A 81 -7.65 -2.30 4.71
C VAL A 81 -7.58 -0.90 5.32
N LYS A 82 -8.33 -0.63 6.40
CA LYS A 82 -8.27 0.66 7.11
C LYS A 82 -6.88 0.95 7.66
N ARG A 83 -6.20 -0.04 8.22
CA ARG A 83 -4.81 0.10 8.69
C ARG A 83 -3.89 0.49 7.54
N ARG A 84 -3.95 -0.22 6.41
CA ARG A 84 -3.08 0.04 5.24
C ARG A 84 -3.30 1.41 4.64
N ILE A 85 -4.55 1.84 4.53
CA ILE A 85 -4.89 3.20 4.09
C ILE A 85 -4.36 4.23 5.10
N THR A 86 -4.54 3.99 6.40
CA THR A 86 -4.07 4.90 7.46
C THR A 86 -2.55 5.07 7.44
N ASP A 87 -1.81 3.97 7.22
CA ASP A 87 -0.35 4.01 7.20
C ASP A 87 0.18 4.63 5.90
N PHE A 88 -0.28 4.18 4.72
CA PHE A 88 0.34 4.60 3.46
C PHE A 88 -0.22 5.88 2.84
N ALA A 89 -1.53 6.12 2.99
CA ALA A 89 -2.21 7.14 2.21
C ALA A 89 -1.90 8.58 2.59
N PRO A 90 -1.71 8.96 3.88
CA PRO A 90 -1.42 10.34 4.26
C PRO A 90 -0.24 10.93 3.49
N GLY A 91 -0.40 12.18 3.02
CA GLY A 91 0.61 12.85 2.20
C GLY A 91 0.65 12.43 0.73
N GLY A 92 -0.18 11.49 0.29
CA GLY A 92 -0.18 10.98 -1.09
C GLY A 92 0.78 9.82 -1.29
N GLY A 93 1.09 9.47 -2.54
CA GLY A 93 2.06 8.42 -2.87
C GLY A 93 1.60 7.00 -2.54
N PHE A 94 0.28 6.76 -2.44
CA PHE A 94 -0.28 5.43 -2.27
C PHE A 94 -1.36 5.15 -3.31
N ILE A 95 -1.22 4.04 -4.02
CA ILE A 95 -2.22 3.52 -4.95
C ILE A 95 -2.71 2.20 -4.37
N PHE A 96 -3.95 2.20 -3.85
CA PHE A 96 -4.52 1.00 -3.27
C PHE A 96 -4.61 -0.12 -4.31
N ASN A 97 -3.96 -1.24 -4.02
CA ASN A 97 -4.06 -2.50 -4.74
C ASN A 97 -3.72 -3.64 -3.76
N GLN A 98 -4.03 -4.88 -4.10
CA GLN A 98 -3.70 -6.03 -3.25
C GLN A 98 -2.19 -6.27 -3.16
N VAL A 99 -1.78 -7.06 -2.16
CA VAL A 99 -0.42 -7.61 -2.07
C VAL A 99 -0.12 -8.56 -3.23
N HIS A 100 -1.10 -9.37 -3.65
CA HIS A 100 -0.98 -10.22 -4.81
C HIS A 100 -2.36 -10.47 -5.44
N ILE A 101 -2.39 -11.24 -6.53
CA ILE A 101 -3.62 -11.64 -7.24
C ILE A 101 -4.58 -12.37 -6.30
N ILE A 102 -5.87 -12.00 -6.33
CA ILE A 102 -6.97 -12.69 -5.64
C ILE A 102 -7.08 -14.13 -6.17
N GLN A 103 -6.97 -15.10 -5.27
CA GLN A 103 -7.05 -16.52 -5.60
C GLN A 103 -8.48 -17.06 -5.48
N SER A 104 -8.75 -18.22 -6.07
CA SER A 104 -10.09 -18.84 -6.11
C SER A 104 -10.66 -19.22 -4.74
N ASN A 105 -9.81 -19.40 -3.73
CA ASN A 105 -10.21 -19.72 -2.37
C ASN A 105 -10.62 -18.48 -1.54
N VAL A 106 -10.53 -17.27 -2.09
CA VAL A 106 -10.94 -16.05 -1.38
C VAL A 106 -12.49 -15.98 -1.35
N PRO A 107 -13.11 -15.89 -0.16
CA PRO A 107 -14.57 -15.77 -0.06
C PRO A 107 -15.07 -14.51 -0.77
N PRO A 108 -16.14 -14.56 -1.60
CA PRO A 108 -16.68 -13.38 -2.28
C PRO A 108 -17.00 -12.21 -1.36
N LYS A 109 -17.53 -12.50 -0.14
CA LYS A 109 -17.78 -11.49 0.89
C LYS A 109 -16.53 -10.70 1.27
N ASN A 110 -15.36 -11.34 1.33
CA ASN A 110 -14.11 -10.67 1.68
C ASN A 110 -13.64 -9.76 0.53
N ILE A 111 -13.88 -10.14 -0.73
CA ILE A 111 -13.59 -9.30 -1.91
C ILE A 111 -14.47 -8.05 -1.91
N VAL A 112 -15.77 -8.21 -1.64
CA VAL A 112 -16.72 -7.08 -1.55
C VAL A 112 -16.34 -6.15 -0.41
N THR A 113 -16.11 -6.69 0.80
CA THR A 113 -15.69 -5.87 1.96
C THR A 113 -14.38 -5.12 1.69
N LEU A 114 -13.39 -5.78 1.06
CA LEU A 114 -12.15 -5.14 0.66
C LEU A 114 -12.40 -3.93 -0.26
N TYR A 115 -13.22 -4.11 -1.30
CA TYR A 115 -13.55 -3.04 -2.25
C TYR A 115 -14.31 -1.89 -1.58
N ASP A 116 -15.38 -2.20 -0.86
CA ASP A 116 -16.24 -1.19 -0.22
C ASP A 116 -15.44 -0.35 0.78
N VAL A 117 -14.65 -0.99 1.64
CA VAL A 117 -13.83 -0.29 2.63
C VAL A 117 -12.76 0.56 1.95
N ALA A 118 -12.10 0.05 0.90
CA ALA A 118 -11.11 0.84 0.16
C ALA A 118 -11.75 2.05 -0.55
N ASN A 119 -12.93 1.88 -1.13
CA ASN A 119 -13.69 2.95 -1.76
C ASN A 119 -14.14 4.00 -0.74
N ASP A 120 -14.59 3.60 0.43
CA ASP A 120 -15.16 4.51 1.43
C ASP A 120 -14.09 5.23 2.25
N TYR A 121 -13.01 4.55 2.65
CA TYR A 121 -11.93 5.11 3.46
C TYR A 121 -10.74 5.63 2.65
N GLY A 122 -10.59 5.24 1.39
CA GLY A 122 -9.42 5.58 0.55
C GLY A 122 -9.52 6.91 -0.20
N LYS A 123 -10.54 7.74 0.07
CA LYS A 123 -10.77 9.00 -0.65
C LYS A 123 -9.83 10.10 -0.16
N TYR A 124 -8.99 10.59 -1.06
CA TYR A 124 -8.12 11.73 -0.80
C TYR A 124 -8.89 13.07 -0.71
N PRO A 125 -8.37 14.05 0.04
CA PRO A 125 -7.13 14.02 0.83
C PRO A 125 -7.28 13.30 2.17
N LEU A 126 -6.37 12.37 2.46
CA LEU A 126 -6.27 11.71 3.76
C LEU A 126 -5.16 12.37 4.57
N ARG A 127 -5.48 12.81 5.79
CA ARG A 127 -4.54 13.47 6.71
C ARG A 127 -4.05 12.47 7.75
N SER A 128 -2.81 12.63 8.20
CA SER A 128 -2.30 11.81 9.30
C SER A 128 -3.10 12.06 10.58
N THR A 129 -3.14 11.07 11.47
CA THR A 129 -3.82 11.17 12.76
C THR A 129 -3.33 12.36 13.59
N ASP A 130 -2.06 12.75 13.44
CA ASP A 130 -1.48 13.89 14.15
C ASP A 130 -1.97 15.24 13.59
N GLN A 131 -2.17 15.33 12.27
CA GLN A 131 -2.73 16.52 11.63
C GLN A 131 -4.24 16.69 11.91
N GLN A 132 -4.97 15.60 12.17
CA GLN A 132 -6.38 15.67 12.55
C GLN A 132 -6.59 16.19 13.98
N ARG A 133 -5.62 15.96 14.89
CA ARG A 133 -5.68 16.44 16.29
C ARG A 133 -5.44 17.94 16.40
N GLY A 134 -4.59 18.52 15.56
CA GLY A 134 -4.27 19.97 15.55
C GLY A 134 -5.36 20.90 15.02
N GLN A 135 -6.50 20.38 14.56
CA GLN A 135 -7.64 21.19 14.06
C GLN A 135 -8.86 21.19 15.00
N ARG A 136 -8.75 20.53 16.16
CA ARG A 136 -9.83 20.50 17.19
C ARG A 136 -9.58 21.47 18.36
N THR A 137 -8.66 22.41 18.19
CA THR A 137 -8.38 23.53 19.11
C THR A 137 -8.57 24.84 18.37
#